data_AF-A0A2M8GFJ9-F1
#
_entry.id   AF-A0A2M8GFJ9-F1
#
_cell.length_a   1.000
_cell.length_b   1.000
_cell.length_c   1.000
_cell.angle_alpha   90.00
_cell.angle_beta   90.00
_cell.angle_gamma   90.00
#
_symmetry.space_group_name_H-M   'P 1'
#
loop_
_entity.id
_entity.type
_entity.pdbx_description
1 polymer ?
#
loop_
_entity_poly.entity_id
_entity_poly.type
_entity_poly.pdbx_seq_one_letter_code
_entity_poly.pdbx_strand_id
1 'polypeptide(L)'
;LSQFDRKNYFYPDLPKGYQISQYKNPFSINGSLCLDNDKKIKIKRVHLEEDTAKLLHETVNGEKVSLIDFNRSGVPLVEIVSEPDLNSSDEAKEYLEKLQQLVRYLGISDADMEKGSMRCEPNINLEINEGDKSFFTPIVELKNINSFRFVKKAIDYEIHRQFEEFREKRIEKATGNKQTRGWDETKQITFLQREKEEANDYRYFPEPDIPPIEWSDEEILNFKFQISSYELPWTKKQRFVDQYGLSDYQTNILTEDRKTADFFEECVRLDKVGVIEIANVIINKRSPEGLSPDQLIGF
;
A
#
# COMPACT_ATOMS: atom_id res chain seq x y z
N LEU A 1 5.07 11.91 -21.09
CA LEU A 1 4.17 13.01 -20.69
C LEU A 1 3.31 12.55 -19.52
N SER A 2 3.40 13.27 -18.40
CA SER A 2 2.50 13.15 -17.24
C SER A 2 1.92 14.54 -16.94
N GLN A 3 0.70 14.62 -16.40
CA GLN A 3 0.01 15.89 -16.22
C GLN A 3 -0.80 15.88 -14.92
N PHE A 4 -0.75 16.99 -14.18
CA PHE A 4 -1.63 17.21 -13.04
C PHE A 4 -3.01 17.70 -13.49
N ASP A 5 -4.03 17.24 -12.79
CA ASP A 5 -5.43 17.55 -12.99
C ASP A 5 -6.05 18.01 -11.65
N ARG A 6 -7.08 18.85 -11.72
CA ARG A 6 -7.90 19.21 -10.55
C ARG A 6 -9.03 18.22 -10.37
N LYS A 7 -9.08 17.56 -9.21
CA LYS A 7 -10.21 16.75 -8.74
C LYS A 7 -11.10 17.61 -7.85
N ASN A 8 -12.23 18.08 -8.35
CA ASN A 8 -13.05 19.10 -7.70
C ASN A 8 -14.09 18.48 -6.76
N TYR A 9 -14.05 18.84 -5.47
CA TYR A 9 -15.09 18.52 -4.51
C TYR A 9 -15.01 19.48 -3.31
N PHE A 10 -16.16 19.76 -2.69
CA PHE A 10 -16.20 20.62 -1.51
C PHE A 10 -16.18 19.77 -0.25
N TYR A 11 -15.14 19.96 0.56
CA TYR A 11 -15.08 19.42 1.91
C TYR A 11 -14.22 20.35 2.80
N PRO A 12 -14.50 20.48 4.11
CA PRO A 12 -13.82 21.47 4.96
C PRO A 12 -12.29 21.27 5.05
N ASP A 13 -11.82 20.05 4.86
CA ASP A 13 -10.39 19.71 4.91
C ASP A 13 -9.61 20.03 3.62
N LEU A 14 -10.30 20.53 2.59
CA LEU A 14 -9.73 20.82 1.28
C LEU A 14 -9.88 22.31 0.97
N PRO A 15 -8.88 23.14 1.34
CA PRO A 15 -9.02 24.60 1.34
C PRO A 15 -9.22 25.19 -0.06
N LYS A 16 -8.71 24.50 -1.10
CA LYS A 16 -8.80 24.94 -2.50
C LYS A 16 -10.13 24.59 -3.16
N GLY A 17 -10.95 23.71 -2.57
CA GLY A 17 -12.14 23.14 -3.22
C GLY A 17 -11.81 22.15 -4.36
N TYR A 18 -10.53 21.81 -4.53
CA TYR A 18 -10.03 20.79 -5.43
C TYR A 18 -8.72 20.22 -4.92
N GLN A 19 -8.48 18.95 -5.21
CA GLN A 19 -7.25 18.23 -4.94
C GLN A 19 -6.44 18.16 -6.23
N ILE A 20 -5.16 18.56 -6.18
CA ILE A 20 -4.21 18.34 -7.27
C ILE A 20 -3.84 16.87 -7.26
N SER A 21 -4.17 16.17 -8.35
CA SER A 21 -3.88 14.76 -8.56
C SER A 21 -3.52 14.55 -10.03
N GLN A 22 -3.44 13.32 -10.51
CA GLN A 22 -3.31 13.04 -11.95
C GLN A 22 -4.40 12.07 -12.35
N TYR A 23 -5.14 12.38 -13.39
CA TYR A 23 -6.27 11.57 -13.85
C TYR A 23 -5.98 10.92 -15.20
N LYS A 24 -5.88 11.72 -16.27
CA LYS A 24 -5.76 11.19 -17.64
C LYS A 24 -4.36 10.67 -17.94
N ASN A 25 -3.33 11.40 -17.50
CA ASN A 25 -1.92 11.11 -17.79
C ASN A 25 -1.15 10.86 -16.47
N PRO A 26 -1.34 9.70 -15.81
CA PRO A 26 -0.65 9.36 -14.57
C PRO A 26 0.87 9.32 -14.74
N PHE A 27 1.60 9.36 -13.62
CA PHE A 27 3.05 9.35 -13.60
C PHE A 27 3.66 8.06 -14.19
N SER A 28 3.07 6.90 -13.92
CA SER A 28 3.50 5.62 -14.47
C SER A 28 2.33 4.66 -14.66
N ILE A 29 2.46 3.74 -15.62
CA ILE A 29 1.44 2.74 -15.97
C ILE A 29 2.09 1.38 -16.23
N ASN A 30 1.28 0.32 -16.22
CA ASN A 30 1.69 -1.03 -16.64
C ASN A 30 2.87 -1.62 -15.85
N GLY A 31 2.87 -1.41 -14.54
CA GLY A 31 3.84 -2.01 -13.62
C GLY A 31 3.38 -3.39 -13.12
N SER A 32 4.14 -3.97 -12.21
CA SER A 32 3.75 -5.21 -11.54
C SER A 32 4.62 -5.50 -10.31
N LEU A 33 4.08 -6.29 -9.39
CA LEU A 33 4.80 -6.87 -8.26
C LEU A 33 4.49 -8.37 -8.19
N CYS A 34 5.49 -9.19 -7.92
CA CYS A 34 5.30 -10.64 -7.78
C CYS A 34 5.10 -11.02 -6.32
N LEU A 35 4.15 -11.93 -6.08
CA LEU A 35 4.03 -12.68 -4.85
C LEU A 35 5.11 -13.78 -4.78
N ASP A 36 5.27 -14.41 -3.62
CA ASP A 36 6.25 -15.47 -3.35
C ASP A 36 5.98 -16.74 -4.16
N ASN A 37 4.73 -16.95 -4.59
CA ASN A 37 4.34 -18.04 -5.48
C ASN A 37 4.49 -17.69 -6.98
N ASP A 38 5.29 -16.66 -7.30
CA ASP A 38 5.49 -16.09 -8.64
C ASP A 38 4.24 -15.52 -9.32
N LYS A 39 3.10 -15.44 -8.62
CA LYS A 39 1.92 -14.78 -9.15
C LYS A 39 2.20 -13.29 -9.31
N LYS A 40 2.04 -12.81 -10.54
CA LYS A 40 2.26 -11.41 -10.91
C LYS A 40 0.98 -10.61 -10.70
N ILE A 41 1.01 -9.65 -9.78
CA ILE A 41 -0.06 -8.67 -9.56
C ILE A 41 0.27 -7.42 -10.36
N LYS A 42 -0.55 -7.06 -11.35
CA LYS A 42 -0.29 -5.89 -12.19
C LYS A 42 -0.62 -4.61 -11.44
N ILE A 43 0.21 -3.59 -11.66
CA ILE A 43 -0.03 -2.22 -11.23
C ILE A 43 -0.56 -1.47 -12.44
N LYS A 44 -1.84 -1.10 -12.37
CA LYS A 44 -2.53 -0.37 -13.43
C LYS A 44 -1.90 1.00 -13.65
N ARG A 45 -1.72 1.74 -12.55
CA ARG A 45 -1.18 3.10 -12.56
C ARG A 45 -0.55 3.46 -11.22
N VAL A 46 0.41 4.38 -11.29
CA VAL A 46 0.97 5.11 -10.17
C VAL A 46 0.82 6.58 -10.49
N HIS A 47 0.26 7.35 -9.56
CA HIS A 47 0.13 8.79 -9.75
C HIS A 47 0.43 9.57 -8.49
N LEU A 48 0.77 10.83 -8.71
CA LEU A 48 1.06 11.79 -7.64
C LEU A 48 -0.21 12.55 -7.29
N GLU A 49 -0.41 12.77 -6.00
CA GLU A 49 -1.47 13.65 -5.51
C GLU A 49 -1.04 14.35 -4.22
N GLU A 50 -1.82 15.32 -3.79
CA GLU A 50 -1.64 15.99 -2.51
C GLU A 50 -2.62 15.46 -1.45
N ASP A 51 -2.21 15.45 -0.19
CA ASP A 51 -3.09 15.07 0.92
C ASP A 51 -4.03 16.21 1.37
N THR A 52 -5.16 15.82 1.98
CA THR A 52 -6.10 16.78 2.59
C THR A 52 -5.69 17.12 4.02
N ALA A 53 -6.30 18.17 4.58
CA ALA A 53 -6.14 18.50 5.99
C ALA A 53 -6.74 17.42 6.90
N LYS A 54 -6.39 17.46 8.19
CA LYS A 54 -6.99 16.57 9.18
C LYS A 54 -8.22 17.22 9.80
N LEU A 55 -9.31 16.45 9.93
CA LEU A 55 -10.48 16.85 10.72
C LEU A 55 -10.44 16.16 12.09
N LEU A 56 -10.73 16.95 13.13
CA LEU A 56 -10.89 16.48 14.49
C LEU A 56 -12.30 16.84 14.94
N HIS A 57 -13.10 15.85 15.31
CA HIS A 57 -14.46 16.07 15.79
C HIS A 57 -14.44 16.10 17.33
N GLU A 58 -14.63 17.28 17.89
CA GLU A 58 -14.45 17.55 19.31
C GLU A 58 -15.70 18.19 19.91
N THR A 59 -15.78 18.21 21.24
CA THR A 59 -16.75 19.03 21.97
C THR A 59 -16.03 20.19 22.62
N VAL A 60 -16.25 21.39 22.09
CA VAL A 60 -15.63 22.64 22.61
C VAL A 60 -16.74 23.48 23.22
N ASN A 61 -16.58 23.85 24.49
CA ASN A 61 -17.59 24.63 25.25
C ASN A 61 -19.00 24.02 25.24
N GLY A 62 -19.11 22.69 25.20
CA GLY A 62 -20.38 21.97 25.16
C GLY A 62 -21.00 21.83 23.77
N GLU A 63 -20.39 22.41 22.73
CA GLU A 63 -20.85 22.29 21.35
C GLU A 63 -19.99 21.28 20.57
N LYS A 64 -20.64 20.43 19.77
CA LYS A 64 -19.95 19.54 18.84
C LYS A 64 -19.45 20.35 17.65
N VAL A 65 -18.14 20.41 17.49
CA VAL A 65 -17.48 21.15 16.43
C VAL A 65 -16.50 20.25 15.68
N SER A 66 -16.17 20.65 14.45
CA SER A 66 -15.08 20.06 13.68
C SER A 66 -13.93 21.06 13.62
N LEU A 67 -12.80 20.71 14.22
CA LEU A 67 -11.55 21.46 14.12
C LEU A 67 -10.78 20.97 12.90
N ILE A 68 -10.14 21.90 12.20
CA ILE A 68 -9.41 21.63 10.96
C ILE A 68 -7.94 21.93 11.18
N ASP A 69 -7.08 20.93 10.96
CA ASP A 69 -5.63 21.05 11.05
C ASP A 69 -5.00 20.90 9.66
N PHE A 70 -4.50 22.03 9.13
CA PHE A 70 -3.91 22.12 7.80
C PHE A 70 -2.45 21.68 7.72
N ASN A 71 -1.81 21.25 8.82
CA ASN A 71 -0.39 20.82 8.80
C ASN A 71 -0.12 19.67 7.81
N ARG A 72 -1.13 18.83 7.53
CA ARG A 72 -1.06 17.72 6.57
C ARG A 72 -1.43 18.12 5.14
N SER A 73 -2.09 19.26 4.95
CA SER A 73 -2.58 19.68 3.64
C SER A 73 -1.41 19.95 2.69
N GLY A 74 -1.45 19.37 1.49
CA GLY A 74 -0.39 19.55 0.50
C GLY A 74 0.79 18.57 0.62
N VAL A 75 0.79 17.68 1.62
CA VAL A 75 1.80 16.62 1.74
C VAL A 75 1.75 15.73 0.48
N PRO A 76 2.90 15.42 -0.15
CA PRO A 76 2.92 14.61 -1.36
C PRO A 76 2.52 13.15 -1.08
N LEU A 77 1.70 12.61 -1.96
CA LEU A 77 1.25 11.23 -1.94
C LEU A 77 1.54 10.54 -3.27
N VAL A 78 1.73 9.23 -3.18
CA VAL A 78 1.81 8.33 -4.33
C VAL A 78 0.64 7.36 -4.22
N GLU A 79 -0.34 7.49 -5.10
CA GLU A 79 -1.45 6.55 -5.20
C GLU A 79 -1.09 5.45 -6.20
N ILE A 80 -1.01 4.21 -5.69
CA ILE A 80 -0.70 3.00 -6.45
C ILE A 80 -1.99 2.19 -6.60
N VAL A 81 -2.43 1.99 -7.84
CA VAL A 81 -3.66 1.24 -8.15
C VAL A 81 -3.28 -0.06 -8.83
N SER A 82 -3.66 -1.19 -8.21
CA SER A 82 -3.51 -2.51 -8.81
C SER A 82 -4.61 -2.81 -9.83
N GLU A 83 -4.35 -3.74 -10.74
CA GLU A 83 -5.44 -4.47 -11.41
C GLU A 83 -6.13 -5.43 -10.42
N PRO A 84 -7.36 -5.88 -10.68
CA PRO A 84 -8.08 -6.83 -9.83
C PRO A 84 -7.55 -8.27 -10.00
N ASP A 85 -6.24 -8.46 -9.88
CA ASP A 85 -5.56 -9.76 -10.03
C ASP A 85 -5.53 -10.57 -8.71
N LEU A 86 -5.87 -9.95 -7.58
CA LEU A 86 -5.86 -10.55 -6.24
C LEU A 86 -7.12 -11.41 -6.02
N ASN A 87 -6.94 -12.66 -5.58
CA ASN A 87 -8.01 -13.64 -5.44
C ASN A 87 -8.31 -14.04 -3.99
N SER A 88 -7.50 -13.62 -3.02
CA SER A 88 -7.71 -13.93 -1.61
C SER A 88 -7.24 -12.81 -0.70
N SER A 89 -7.71 -12.85 0.55
CA SER A 89 -7.28 -11.94 1.60
C SER A 89 -5.79 -12.14 1.97
N ASP A 90 -5.28 -13.37 1.83
CA ASP A 90 -3.87 -13.71 2.02
C ASP A 90 -2.98 -13.09 0.93
N GLU A 91 -3.38 -13.22 -0.35
CA GLU A 91 -2.66 -12.57 -1.45
C GLU A 91 -2.68 -11.04 -1.32
N ALA A 92 -3.81 -10.46 -0.91
CA ALA A 92 -3.93 -9.03 -0.70
C ALA A 92 -3.01 -8.53 0.43
N LYS A 93 -2.94 -9.28 1.53
CA LYS A 93 -2.03 -9.01 2.64
C LYS A 93 -0.57 -9.07 2.17
N GLU A 94 -0.19 -10.15 1.50
CA GLU A 94 1.18 -10.35 1.01
C GLU A 94 1.60 -9.26 0.01
N TYR A 95 0.72 -8.91 -0.93
CA TYR A 95 0.94 -7.82 -1.88
C TYR A 95 1.24 -6.49 -1.18
N LEU A 96 0.45 -6.15 -0.16
CA LEU A 96 0.62 -4.92 0.62
C LEU A 96 1.91 -4.94 1.44
N GLU A 97 2.25 -6.07 2.07
CA GLU A 97 3.50 -6.25 2.81
C GLU A 97 4.72 -6.10 1.91
N LYS A 98 4.72 -6.73 0.72
CA LYS A 98 5.80 -6.59 -0.27
C LYS A 98 5.91 -5.17 -0.81
N LEU A 99 4.78 -4.50 -1.06
CA LEU A 99 4.77 -3.11 -1.52
C LEU A 99 5.34 -2.18 -0.45
N GLN A 100 4.94 -2.36 0.82
CA GLN A 100 5.49 -1.62 1.95
C GLN A 100 7.00 -1.85 2.10
N GLN A 101 7.44 -3.11 2.03
CA GLN A 101 8.85 -3.47 2.11
C GLN A 101 9.63 -2.76 1.01
N LEU A 102 9.17 -2.83 -0.24
CA LEU A 102 9.80 -2.16 -1.38
C LEU A 102 9.96 -0.64 -1.15
N VAL A 103 8.88 0.04 -0.75
CA VAL A 103 8.86 1.49 -0.52
C VAL A 103 9.83 1.90 0.58
N ARG A 104 9.86 1.14 1.69
CA ARG A 104 10.80 1.35 2.80
C ARG A 104 12.24 1.10 2.39
N TYR A 105 12.48 0.01 1.67
CA TYR A 105 13.80 -0.42 1.26
C TYR A 105 14.46 0.56 0.27
N LEU A 106 13.65 1.19 -0.59
CA LEU A 106 14.07 2.28 -1.47
C LEU A 106 14.19 3.63 -0.76
N GLY A 107 13.78 3.74 0.51
CA GLY A 107 13.84 4.98 1.29
C GLY A 107 12.85 6.06 0.84
N ILE A 108 11.73 5.67 0.21
CA ILE A 108 10.73 6.59 -0.34
C ILE A 108 9.78 7.10 0.77
N SER A 109 9.36 6.22 1.67
CA SER A 109 8.44 6.52 2.78
C SER A 109 8.66 5.51 3.92
N ASP A 110 8.31 5.89 5.15
CA ASP A 110 8.22 4.95 6.27
C ASP A 110 7.02 3.99 6.13
N ALA A 111 6.05 4.31 5.26
CA ALA A 111 4.93 3.48 4.84
C ALA A 111 4.22 2.75 6.01
N ASP A 112 4.14 3.41 7.15
CA ASP A 112 3.52 2.98 8.38
C ASP A 112 2.01 3.29 8.38
N MET A 113 1.20 2.24 8.44
CA MET A 113 -0.26 2.35 8.44
C MET A 113 -0.82 2.97 9.72
N GLU A 114 -0.20 2.70 10.88
CA GLU A 114 -0.67 3.22 12.17
C GLU A 114 -0.47 4.73 12.25
N LYS A 115 0.62 5.23 11.65
CA LYS A 115 0.90 6.67 11.51
C LYS A 115 0.14 7.32 10.34
N GLY A 116 -0.54 6.54 9.50
CA GLY A 116 -1.31 7.02 8.36
C GLY A 116 -0.48 7.48 7.15
N SER A 117 0.81 7.10 7.12
CA SER A 117 1.74 7.33 6.00
C SER A 117 1.58 6.28 4.88
N MET A 118 0.91 5.17 5.17
CA MET A 118 0.39 4.21 4.20
C MET A 118 -1.11 3.99 4.44
N ARG A 119 -1.90 4.00 3.37
CA ARG A 119 -3.35 3.74 3.38
C ARG A 119 -3.66 2.71 2.31
N CYS A 120 -4.70 1.92 2.52
CA CYS A 120 -5.20 0.98 1.52
C CYS A 120 -6.72 0.91 1.54
N GLU A 121 -7.31 0.74 0.37
CA GLU A 121 -8.76 0.70 0.18
C GLU A 121 -9.12 -0.50 -0.70
N PRO A 122 -9.29 -1.69 -0.11
CA PRO A 122 -9.63 -2.90 -0.85
C PRO A 122 -10.96 -2.73 -1.61
N ASN A 123 -10.96 -3.08 -2.89
CA ASN A 123 -12.17 -3.18 -3.70
C ASN A 123 -12.46 -4.67 -3.92
N ILE A 124 -13.63 -5.14 -3.45
CA ILE A 124 -13.95 -6.56 -3.35
C ILE A 124 -15.27 -6.84 -4.05
N ASN A 125 -15.27 -7.83 -4.92
CA ASN A 125 -16.47 -8.54 -5.35
C ASN A 125 -16.15 -10.03 -5.48
N LEU A 126 -17.19 -10.85 -5.48
CA LEU A 126 -17.11 -12.28 -5.67
C LEU A 126 -17.44 -12.63 -7.11
N GLU A 127 -16.78 -13.67 -7.60
CA GLU A 127 -17.22 -14.45 -8.74
C GLU A 127 -17.82 -15.76 -8.20
N ILE A 128 -19.09 -16.02 -8.48
CA ILE A 128 -19.83 -17.17 -8.00
C ILE A 128 -20.24 -18.02 -9.20
N ASN A 129 -19.74 -19.25 -9.24
CA ASN A 129 -20.02 -20.20 -10.31
C ASN A 129 -21.14 -21.16 -9.90
N GLU A 130 -22.24 -21.20 -10.66
CA GLU A 130 -23.33 -22.17 -10.50
C GLU A 130 -23.58 -22.92 -11.82
N GLY A 131 -23.02 -24.13 -11.93
CA GLY A 131 -23.02 -24.87 -13.18
C GLY A 131 -22.19 -24.15 -14.25
N ASP A 132 -22.78 -23.90 -15.42
CA ASP A 132 -22.15 -23.20 -16.54
C ASP A 132 -22.30 -21.66 -16.46
N LYS A 133 -22.86 -21.11 -15.37
CA LYS A 133 -23.06 -19.67 -15.19
C LYS A 133 -22.10 -19.11 -14.15
N SER A 134 -21.53 -17.94 -14.47
CA SER A 134 -20.74 -17.12 -13.53
C SER A 134 -21.49 -15.83 -13.22
N PHE A 135 -21.58 -15.51 -11.94
CA PHE A 135 -22.22 -14.32 -11.41
C PHE A 135 -21.21 -13.47 -10.67
N PHE A 136 -21.30 -12.15 -10.80
CA PHE A 136 -20.44 -11.23 -10.04
C PHE A 136 -21.28 -10.46 -9.03
N THR A 137 -20.85 -10.39 -7.78
CA THR A 137 -21.52 -9.54 -6.78
C THR A 137 -21.15 -8.06 -6.99
N PRO A 138 -21.94 -7.11 -6.42
CA PRO A 138 -21.58 -5.70 -6.44
C PRO A 138 -20.21 -5.43 -5.82
N ILE A 139 -19.49 -4.45 -6.35
CA ILE A 139 -18.19 -4.05 -5.79
C ILE A 139 -18.42 -3.33 -4.47
N VAL A 140 -17.69 -3.75 -3.44
CA VAL A 140 -17.56 -3.05 -2.17
C VAL A 140 -16.17 -2.47 -2.04
N GLU A 141 -16.11 -1.16 -1.81
CA GLU A 141 -14.89 -0.44 -1.44
C GLU A 141 -14.84 -0.33 0.09
N LEU A 142 -13.82 -0.93 0.69
CA LEU A 142 -13.58 -0.85 2.13
C LEU A 142 -12.74 0.38 2.49
N LYS A 143 -13.18 1.12 3.50
CA LYS A 143 -12.51 2.31 4.05
C LYS A 143 -12.14 2.09 5.52
N ASN A 144 -11.21 2.92 6.01
CA ASN A 144 -10.79 3.02 7.41
C ASN A 144 -10.18 1.72 7.97
N ILE A 145 -9.20 1.16 7.25
CA ILE A 145 -8.45 -0.01 7.70
C ILE A 145 -7.00 0.40 7.99
N ASN A 146 -6.55 0.20 9.23
CA ASN A 146 -5.26 0.74 9.70
C ASN A 146 -4.15 -0.33 9.88
N SER A 147 -4.39 -1.58 9.50
CA SER A 147 -3.35 -2.62 9.51
C SER A 147 -3.60 -3.71 8.48
N PHE A 148 -2.55 -4.37 8.00
CA PHE A 148 -2.68 -5.51 7.08
C PHE A 148 -3.46 -6.68 7.68
N ARG A 149 -3.34 -6.89 9.00
CA ARG A 149 -4.16 -7.87 9.72
C ARG A 149 -5.65 -7.55 9.59
N PHE A 150 -6.03 -6.27 9.70
CA PHE A 150 -7.41 -5.85 9.55
C PHE A 150 -7.86 -5.84 8.09
N VAL A 151 -6.97 -5.59 7.13
CA VAL A 151 -7.27 -5.77 5.70
C VAL A 151 -7.73 -7.19 5.44
N LYS A 152 -6.93 -8.16 5.87
CA LYS A 152 -7.24 -9.58 5.70
C LYS A 152 -8.63 -9.91 6.28
N LYS A 153 -8.85 -9.56 7.55
CA LYS A 153 -10.11 -9.83 8.25
C LYS A 153 -11.32 -9.15 7.61
N ALA A 154 -11.16 -7.90 7.16
CA ALA A 154 -12.25 -7.16 6.54
C ALA A 154 -12.61 -7.76 5.17
N ILE A 155 -11.60 -8.21 4.40
CA ILE A 155 -11.83 -8.96 3.15
C ILE A 155 -12.55 -10.29 3.45
N ASP A 156 -12.09 -11.07 4.42
CA ASP A 156 -12.71 -12.36 4.78
C ASP A 156 -14.17 -12.19 5.21
N TYR A 157 -14.45 -11.18 6.03
CA TYR A 157 -15.82 -10.84 6.42
C TYR A 157 -16.69 -10.46 5.22
N GLU A 158 -16.15 -9.62 4.34
CA GLU A 158 -16.89 -9.12 3.17
C GLU A 158 -17.17 -10.23 2.15
N ILE A 159 -16.24 -11.19 1.99
CA ILE A 159 -16.47 -12.40 1.21
C ILE A 159 -17.69 -13.17 1.75
N HIS A 160 -17.72 -13.44 3.06
CA HIS A 160 -18.85 -14.16 3.64
C HIS A 160 -20.17 -13.36 3.52
N ARG A 161 -20.14 -12.06 3.81
CA ARG A 161 -21.31 -11.17 3.72
C ARG A 161 -21.89 -11.13 2.32
N GLN A 162 -21.06 -10.90 1.30
CA GLN A 162 -21.51 -10.81 -0.09
C GLN A 162 -22.07 -12.14 -0.60
N PHE A 163 -21.47 -13.26 -0.17
CA PHE A 163 -21.97 -14.58 -0.53
C PHE A 163 -23.36 -14.83 0.04
N GLU A 164 -23.59 -14.56 1.32
CA GLU A 164 -24.92 -14.73 1.93
C GLU A 164 -25.95 -13.76 1.32
N GLU A 165 -25.58 -12.49 1.06
CA GLU A 165 -26.46 -11.55 0.38
C GLU A 165 -26.83 -12.00 -1.04
N PHE A 166 -25.87 -12.55 -1.79
CA PHE A 166 -26.12 -13.10 -3.12
C PHE A 166 -27.06 -14.31 -3.04
N ARG A 167 -26.85 -15.23 -2.08
CA ARG A 167 -27.72 -16.40 -1.90
C ARG A 167 -29.17 -16.04 -1.63
N GLU A 168 -29.41 -14.99 -0.84
CA GLU A 168 -30.75 -14.55 -0.48
C GLU A 168 -31.41 -13.69 -1.57
N LYS A 169 -30.68 -12.69 -2.09
CA LYS A 169 -31.26 -11.61 -2.90
C LYS A 169 -30.92 -11.71 -4.38
N ARG A 170 -29.92 -12.51 -4.76
CA ARG A 170 -29.43 -12.65 -6.14
C ARG A 170 -29.04 -11.30 -6.78
N ILE A 171 -28.50 -10.38 -5.99
CA ILE A 171 -28.05 -9.07 -6.49
C ILE A 171 -26.71 -9.26 -7.21
N GLU A 172 -26.70 -8.96 -8.49
CA GLU A 172 -25.50 -8.98 -9.33
C GLU A 172 -24.89 -7.58 -9.48
N LYS A 173 -23.63 -7.54 -9.90
CA LYS A 173 -22.90 -6.33 -10.25
C LYS A 173 -23.64 -5.57 -11.35
N ALA A 174 -23.99 -4.34 -11.06
CA ALA A 174 -24.62 -3.43 -12.01
C ALA A 174 -23.98 -2.05 -11.92
N THR A 175 -24.15 -1.25 -12.97
CA THR A 175 -23.78 0.16 -12.91
C THR A 175 -24.57 0.84 -11.79
N GLY A 176 -23.88 1.51 -10.87
CA GLY A 176 -24.51 2.27 -9.77
C GLY A 176 -24.71 1.51 -8.46
N ASN A 177 -24.56 0.19 -8.40
CA ASN A 177 -24.72 -0.55 -7.14
C ASN A 177 -23.42 -0.78 -6.35
N LYS A 178 -22.37 -0.01 -6.65
CA LYS A 178 -21.12 -0.01 -5.86
C LYS A 178 -21.39 0.56 -4.47
N GLN A 179 -20.95 -0.13 -3.43
CA GLN A 179 -21.09 0.31 -2.05
C GLN A 179 -19.73 0.76 -1.48
N THR A 180 -19.78 1.74 -0.58
CA THR A 180 -18.63 2.09 0.27
C THR A 180 -18.95 1.66 1.69
N ARG A 181 -18.10 0.81 2.27
CA ARG A 181 -18.29 0.25 3.61
C ARG A 181 -17.07 0.55 4.48
N GLY A 182 -17.31 0.76 5.77
CA GLY A 182 -16.26 0.90 6.78
C GLY A 182 -16.01 -0.41 7.49
N TRP A 183 -14.82 -0.57 8.05
CA TRP A 183 -14.48 -1.67 8.97
C TRP A 183 -14.59 -1.21 10.43
N ASP A 184 -15.33 -1.95 11.26
CA ASP A 184 -15.36 -1.77 12.72
C ASP A 184 -14.42 -2.78 13.37
N GLU A 185 -13.26 -2.31 13.84
CA GLU A 185 -12.24 -3.15 14.46
C GLU A 185 -12.70 -3.79 15.78
N THR A 186 -13.64 -3.20 16.51
CA THR A 186 -14.09 -3.76 17.79
C THR A 186 -15.09 -4.89 17.55
N LYS A 187 -16.05 -4.65 16.66
CA LYS A 187 -17.10 -5.62 16.34
C LYS A 187 -16.67 -6.65 15.31
N GLN A 188 -15.57 -6.40 14.59
CA GLN A 188 -15.07 -7.24 13.49
C GLN A 188 -16.11 -7.43 12.38
N ILE A 189 -16.78 -6.33 12.00
CA ILE A 189 -17.81 -6.32 10.95
C ILE A 189 -17.60 -5.16 9.97
N THR A 190 -18.10 -5.30 8.73
CA THR A 190 -18.23 -4.18 7.80
C THR A 190 -19.59 -3.52 7.96
N PHE A 191 -19.63 -2.19 7.94
CA PHE A 191 -20.87 -1.41 8.00
C PHE A 191 -20.99 -0.50 6.77
N LEU A 192 -22.22 -0.31 6.31
CA LEU A 192 -22.49 0.55 5.17
C LEU A 192 -22.25 2.02 5.54
N GLN A 193 -21.41 2.71 4.78
CA GLN A 193 -21.19 4.16 4.95
C GLN A 193 -22.00 4.96 3.94
N ARG A 194 -21.96 4.55 2.68
CA ARG A 194 -22.67 5.21 1.58
C ARG A 194 -23.00 4.20 0.48
N GLU A 195 -24.22 4.29 -0.04
CA GLU A 195 -24.59 3.72 -1.33
C GLU A 195 -24.37 4.80 -2.39
N LYS A 196 -23.60 4.50 -3.45
CA LYS A 196 -23.36 5.47 -4.51
C LYS A 196 -24.62 5.57 -5.37
N GLU A 197 -25.54 6.46 -5.02
CA GLU A 197 -26.70 6.74 -5.88
C GLU A 197 -26.28 7.40 -7.20
N GLU A 198 -25.21 8.20 -7.21
CA GLU A 198 -24.59 8.76 -8.42
C GLU A 198 -23.04 8.82 -8.28
N ALA A 199 -22.31 8.62 -9.37
CA ALA A 199 -20.88 8.88 -9.38
C ALA A 199 -20.67 10.40 -9.28
N ASN A 200 -20.06 10.88 -8.19
CA ASN A 200 -19.71 12.30 -8.07
C ASN A 200 -18.90 12.73 -9.29
N ASP A 201 -19.46 13.65 -10.09
CA ASP A 201 -18.73 14.28 -11.18
C ASP A 201 -17.70 15.23 -10.57
N TYR A 202 -16.48 14.73 -10.39
CA TYR A 202 -15.34 15.48 -9.90
C TYR A 202 -14.85 16.55 -10.89
N ARG A 203 -15.47 16.67 -12.08
CA ARG A 203 -15.18 17.68 -13.11
C ARG A 203 -13.68 17.81 -13.35
N TYR A 204 -13.02 16.68 -13.63
CA TYR A 204 -11.58 16.67 -13.86
C TYR A 204 -11.20 17.55 -15.06
N PHE A 205 -10.18 18.39 -14.87
CA PHE A 205 -9.54 19.13 -15.95
C PHE A 205 -8.07 19.39 -15.61
N PRO A 206 -7.21 19.63 -16.61
CA PRO A 206 -5.79 19.90 -16.39
C PRO A 206 -5.56 21.06 -15.43
N GLU A 207 -4.60 20.92 -14.51
CA GLU A 207 -4.14 21.98 -13.62
C GLU A 207 -3.40 23.05 -14.44
N PRO A 208 -3.95 24.26 -14.65
CA PRO A 208 -3.31 25.30 -15.46
C PRO A 208 -2.05 25.88 -14.82
N ASP A 209 -1.91 25.79 -13.49
CA ASP A 209 -0.82 26.42 -12.76
C ASP A 209 0.46 25.57 -12.75
N ILE A 210 0.37 24.29 -13.14
CA ILE A 210 1.50 23.36 -13.18
C ILE A 210 1.67 22.83 -14.61
N PRO A 211 2.79 23.14 -15.29
CA PRO A 211 3.01 22.62 -16.64
C PRO A 211 3.14 21.10 -16.64
N PRO A 212 2.83 20.42 -17.76
CA PRO A 212 3.02 18.98 -17.87
C PRO A 212 4.47 18.57 -17.62
N ILE A 213 4.64 17.36 -17.07
CA ILE A 213 5.94 16.76 -16.82
C ILE A 213 6.32 15.91 -18.03
N GLU A 214 7.47 16.23 -18.61
CA GLU A 214 8.09 15.48 -19.70
C GLU A 214 9.49 15.03 -19.28
N TRP A 215 9.84 13.80 -19.64
CA TRP A 215 11.15 13.22 -19.39
C TRP A 215 11.76 12.87 -20.73
N SER A 216 13.01 13.27 -20.93
CA SER A 216 13.83 12.82 -22.05
C SER A 216 14.20 11.34 -21.89
N ASP A 217 14.52 10.67 -23.00
CA ASP A 217 15.00 9.29 -22.97
C ASP A 217 16.30 9.15 -22.14
N GLU A 218 17.15 10.17 -22.15
CA GLU A 218 18.38 10.23 -21.36
C GLU A 218 18.09 10.25 -19.85
N GLU A 219 17.14 11.07 -19.39
CA GLU A 219 16.72 11.10 -17.97
C GLU A 219 16.14 9.75 -17.54
N ILE A 220 15.29 9.14 -18.37
CA ILE A 220 14.72 7.82 -18.08
C ILE A 220 15.81 6.76 -17.97
N LEU A 221 16.81 6.78 -18.86
CA LEU A 221 17.95 5.87 -18.80
C LEU A 221 18.78 6.09 -17.53
N ASN A 222 19.02 7.34 -17.14
CA ASN A 222 19.73 7.67 -15.91
C ASN A 222 18.98 7.15 -14.68
N PHE A 223 17.65 7.35 -14.59
CA PHE A 223 16.85 6.80 -13.50
C PHE A 223 16.90 5.27 -13.46
N LYS A 224 16.83 4.59 -14.61
CA LYS A 224 16.98 3.13 -14.68
C LYS A 224 18.34 2.68 -14.16
N PHE A 225 19.41 3.36 -14.54
CA PHE A 225 20.76 3.04 -14.06
C PHE A 225 20.87 3.21 -12.54
N GLN A 226 20.40 4.35 -12.02
CA GLN A 226 20.37 4.60 -10.57
C GLN A 226 19.59 3.52 -9.82
N ILE A 227 18.38 3.18 -10.28
CA ILE A 227 17.54 2.16 -9.64
C ILE A 227 18.17 0.76 -9.74
N SER A 228 18.81 0.43 -10.87
CA SER A 228 19.46 -0.88 -11.06
C SER A 228 20.63 -1.15 -10.10
N SER A 229 21.19 -0.11 -9.49
CA SER A 229 22.21 -0.27 -8.45
C SER A 229 21.65 -0.70 -7.09
N TYR A 230 20.33 -0.62 -6.90
CA TYR A 230 19.67 -1.07 -5.68
C TYR A 230 19.32 -2.55 -5.80
N GLU A 231 19.93 -3.37 -4.95
CA GLU A 231 19.50 -4.75 -4.79
C GLU A 231 18.16 -4.80 -4.03
N LEU A 232 17.11 -5.28 -4.69
CA LEU A 232 15.77 -5.34 -4.11
C LEU A 232 15.67 -6.40 -3.00
N PRO A 233 14.71 -6.28 -2.06
CA PRO A 233 14.64 -7.16 -0.88
C PRO A 233 14.61 -8.64 -1.23
N TRP A 234 13.79 -9.05 -2.20
CA TRP A 234 13.68 -10.45 -2.62
C TRP A 234 14.92 -10.96 -3.37
N THR A 235 15.61 -10.09 -4.12
CA THR A 235 16.90 -10.43 -4.73
C THR A 235 17.97 -10.64 -3.67
N LYS A 236 18.03 -9.74 -2.68
CA LYS A 236 18.96 -9.87 -1.55
C LYS A 236 18.65 -11.11 -0.70
N LYS A 237 17.36 -11.40 -0.46
CA LYS A 237 16.92 -12.62 0.23
C LYS A 237 17.45 -13.86 -0.47
N GLN A 238 17.25 -13.98 -1.78
CA GLN A 238 17.74 -15.13 -2.55
C GLN A 238 19.27 -15.22 -2.50
N ARG A 239 19.97 -14.10 -2.68
CA ARG A 239 21.44 -14.07 -2.56
C ARG A 239 21.91 -14.52 -1.17
N PHE A 240 21.23 -14.12 -0.10
CA PHE A 240 21.58 -14.54 1.25
C PHE A 240 21.41 -16.05 1.45
N VAL A 241 20.39 -16.66 0.84
CA VAL A 241 20.25 -18.13 0.84
C VAL A 241 21.43 -18.75 0.08
N ASP A 242 21.67 -18.32 -1.15
CA ASP A 242 22.64 -18.95 -2.05
C ASP A 242 24.10 -18.76 -1.60
N GLN A 243 24.45 -17.57 -1.12
CA GLN A 243 25.82 -17.19 -0.76
C GLN A 243 26.18 -17.54 0.68
N TYR A 244 25.22 -17.44 1.60
CA TYR A 244 25.48 -17.56 3.04
C TYR A 244 24.87 -18.83 3.67
N GLY A 245 24.09 -19.61 2.91
CA GLY A 245 23.45 -20.83 3.40
C GLY A 245 22.42 -20.56 4.50
N LEU A 246 21.86 -19.36 4.53
CA LEU A 246 20.84 -18.97 5.51
C LEU A 246 19.50 -19.61 5.18
N SER A 247 18.74 -19.96 6.21
CA SER A 247 17.36 -20.44 6.05
C SER A 247 16.41 -19.32 5.61
N ASP A 248 15.28 -19.67 4.99
CA ASP A 248 14.23 -18.72 4.61
C ASP A 248 13.75 -17.88 5.79
N TYR A 249 13.67 -18.48 6.98
CA TYR A 249 13.31 -17.77 8.20
C TYR A 249 14.31 -16.66 8.54
N GLN A 250 15.62 -16.98 8.50
CA GLN A 250 16.67 -16.01 8.78
C GLN A 250 16.71 -14.90 7.72
N THR A 251 16.63 -15.26 6.44
CA THR A 251 16.69 -14.28 5.35
C THR A 251 15.48 -13.36 5.33
N ASN A 252 14.28 -13.86 5.63
CA ASN A 252 13.08 -13.03 5.76
C ASN A 252 13.25 -11.92 6.81
N ILE A 253 13.84 -12.24 7.97
CA ILE A 253 14.04 -11.26 9.04
C ILE A 253 15.17 -10.30 8.67
N LEU A 254 16.31 -10.82 8.21
CA LEU A 254 17.48 -10.00 7.90
C LEU A 254 17.26 -9.06 6.71
N THR A 255 16.31 -9.36 5.82
CA THR A 255 16.01 -8.54 4.64
C THR A 255 14.70 -7.75 4.77
N GLU A 256 14.06 -7.76 5.95
CA GLU A 256 12.84 -7.00 6.22
C GLU A 256 13.06 -5.50 5.98
N ASP A 257 14.20 -4.97 6.45
CA ASP A 257 14.63 -3.60 6.17
C ASP A 257 16.09 -3.56 5.70
N ARG A 258 16.41 -2.52 4.94
CA ARG A 258 17.74 -2.36 4.33
C ARG A 258 18.84 -2.16 5.36
N LYS A 259 18.59 -1.46 6.47
CA LYS A 259 19.63 -1.19 7.47
C LYS A 259 20.08 -2.47 8.15
N THR A 260 19.13 -3.34 8.51
CA THR A 260 19.43 -4.65 9.09
C THR A 260 20.22 -5.51 8.10
N ALA A 261 19.81 -5.54 6.83
CA ALA A 261 20.51 -6.30 5.80
C ALA A 261 21.95 -5.81 5.58
N ASP A 262 22.14 -4.50 5.46
CA ASP A 262 23.46 -3.89 5.24
C ASP A 262 24.36 -4.09 6.48
N PHE A 263 23.80 -4.00 7.69
CA PHE A 263 24.52 -4.28 8.95
C PHE A 263 24.96 -5.74 9.08
N PHE A 264 24.12 -6.70 8.66
CA PHE A 264 24.51 -8.10 8.60
C PHE A 264 25.71 -8.31 7.65
N GLU A 265 25.70 -7.70 6.47
CA GLU A 265 26.82 -7.81 5.52
C GLU A 265 28.09 -7.10 6.01
N GLU A 266 27.96 -5.99 6.74
CA GLU A 266 29.08 -5.37 7.46
C GLU A 266 29.71 -6.34 8.47
N CYS A 267 28.89 -7.04 9.24
CA CYS A 267 29.36 -8.02 10.20
C CYS A 267 30.07 -9.21 9.52
N VAL A 268 29.49 -9.75 8.45
CA VAL A 268 30.08 -10.85 7.67
C VAL A 268 31.43 -10.44 7.08
N ARG A 269 31.58 -9.19 6.63
CA ARG A 269 32.85 -8.67 6.08
C ARG A 269 33.99 -8.59 7.09
N LEU A 270 33.70 -8.54 8.39
CA LEU A 270 34.75 -8.56 9.42
C LEU A 270 35.43 -9.93 9.52
N ASP A 271 34.77 -11.01 9.05
CA ASP A 271 35.30 -12.37 8.99
C ASP A 271 35.87 -12.90 10.33
N LYS A 272 35.24 -12.47 11.44
CA LYS A 272 35.65 -12.85 12.81
C LYS A 272 34.83 -14.00 13.39
N VAL A 273 33.58 -14.17 12.95
CA VAL A 273 32.59 -15.12 13.47
C VAL A 273 31.83 -15.75 12.31
N GLY A 274 31.33 -16.98 12.50
CA GLY A 274 30.60 -17.71 11.47
C GLY A 274 29.32 -16.98 11.03
N VAL A 275 29.03 -17.03 9.73
CA VAL A 275 27.89 -16.32 9.11
C VAL A 275 26.54 -16.66 9.75
N ILE A 276 26.31 -17.94 10.06
CA ILE A 276 25.08 -18.42 10.72
C ILE A 276 24.96 -17.87 12.14
N GLU A 277 26.08 -17.75 12.85
CA GLU A 277 26.10 -17.22 14.21
C GLU A 277 25.81 -15.72 14.22
N ILE A 278 26.40 -14.96 13.30
CA ILE A 278 26.08 -13.54 13.09
C ILE A 278 24.58 -13.36 12.83
N ALA A 279 24.00 -14.14 11.91
CA ALA A 279 22.57 -14.10 11.61
C ALA A 279 21.72 -14.36 12.88
N ASN A 280 22.04 -15.40 13.63
CA ASN A 280 21.32 -15.74 14.86
C ASN A 280 21.46 -14.66 15.93
N VAL A 281 22.62 -14.03 16.07
CA VAL A 281 22.83 -12.94 17.03
C VAL A 281 21.98 -11.72 16.67
N ILE A 282 21.96 -11.32 15.40
CA ILE A 282 21.15 -10.18 14.93
C ILE A 282 19.66 -10.47 15.12
N ILE A 283 19.20 -11.68 14.80
CA ILE A 283 17.78 -12.06 14.93
C ILE A 283 17.35 -12.11 16.40
N ASN A 284 18.20 -12.64 17.29
CA ASN A 284 17.86 -12.81 18.71
C ASN A 284 18.04 -11.52 19.53
N LYS A 285 19.03 -10.67 19.20
CA LYS A 285 19.17 -9.34 19.79
C LYS A 285 18.22 -8.39 19.05
N ARG A 286 17.01 -8.21 19.58
CA ARG A 286 16.02 -7.24 19.07
C ARG A 286 16.70 -5.86 18.89
N SER A 287 17.00 -5.53 17.65
CA SER A 287 17.62 -4.30 17.16
C SER A 287 19.11 -4.11 17.56
N PRO A 288 20.05 -4.14 16.60
CA PRO A 288 21.43 -3.70 16.81
C PRO A 288 21.56 -2.17 16.91
N GLU A 289 20.47 -1.41 17.08
CA GLU A 289 20.50 0.04 17.21
C GLU A 289 21.50 0.47 18.31
N GLY A 290 22.59 1.11 17.87
CA GLY A 290 23.66 1.62 18.74
C GLY A 290 24.85 0.69 18.93
N LEU A 291 24.87 -0.52 18.35
CA LEU A 291 26.03 -1.41 18.34
C LEU A 291 26.77 -1.30 17.01
N SER A 292 28.10 -1.14 17.05
CA SER A 292 28.93 -1.32 15.86
C SER A 292 29.04 -2.80 15.49
N PRO A 293 29.34 -3.14 14.22
CA PRO A 293 29.61 -4.52 13.82
C PRO A 293 30.68 -5.19 14.69
N ASP A 294 31.75 -4.47 15.04
CA ASP A 294 32.79 -4.97 15.95
C ASP A 294 32.28 -5.22 17.37
N GLN A 295 31.40 -4.37 17.89
CA GLN A 295 30.79 -4.56 19.21
C GLN A 295 29.86 -5.76 19.22
N LEU A 296 29.11 -6.01 18.14
CA LEU A 296 28.20 -7.14 18.07
C LEU A 296 28.96 -8.48 18.07
N ILE A 297 30.03 -8.54 17.30
CA ILE A 297 30.84 -9.76 17.07
C ILE A 297 31.90 -9.97 18.18
N GLY A 298 32.18 -8.93 18.97
CA GLY A 298 33.10 -9.01 20.11
C GLY A 298 32.52 -9.63 21.39
N PHE A 299 31.22 -9.95 21.41
CA PHE A 299 30.54 -10.70 22.48
C PHE A 299 30.34 -12.15 22.07
#